data_AF-A0A383BTG4-F1
#
_entry.id   AF-A0A383BTG4-F1
#
_cell.length_a   1.000
_cell.length_b   1.000
_cell.length_c   1.000
_cell.angle_alpha   90.00
_cell.angle_beta   90.00
_cell.angle_gamma   90.00
#
_symmetry.space_group_name_H-M   'P 1'
#
loop_
_entity.id
_entity.type
_entity.pdbx_description
1 polymer ?
#
loop_
_entity_poly.entity_id
_entity_poly.type
_entity_poly.pdbx_seq_one_letter_code
_entity_poly.pdbx_strand_id
1 'polypeptide(L)'
;MKHGPIALIDKNMPVVAIATRDQWYEKMISQLQQARSRGGPIVIVATDGDETITEISDKVLWVPKSYWMLSPVLTTISLQLLAYHIAVLRGCDVDQPRNLAKSVTVE
;
A
#
# COMPACT_ATOMS: atom_id res chain seq x y z
N MET A 1 5.53 7.86 11.42
CA MET A 1 4.09 8.19 11.55
C MET A 1 3.71 9.04 12.78
N LYS A 2 4.61 9.28 13.75
CA LYS A 2 4.25 9.89 15.04
C LYS A 2 4.03 11.41 15.03
N HIS A 3 4.27 12.08 13.91
CA HIS A 3 4.15 13.55 13.80
C HIS A 3 2.73 14.04 13.44
N GLY A 4 1.70 13.20 13.58
CA GLY A 4 0.31 13.61 13.30
C GLY A 4 -0.54 12.54 12.59
N PRO A 5 -0.13 11.99 11.42
CA PRO A 5 -0.98 11.14 10.61
C PRO A 5 -1.52 9.89 11.31
N ILE A 6 -0.78 9.36 12.30
CA ILE A 6 -1.23 8.21 13.11
C ILE A 6 -2.52 8.49 13.91
N ALA A 7 -2.83 9.76 14.19
CA ALA A 7 -4.03 10.16 14.92
C ALA A 7 -5.32 10.00 14.10
N LEU A 8 -5.20 9.87 12.76
CA LEU A 8 -6.34 9.70 11.86
C LEU A 8 -6.77 8.24 11.70
N ILE A 9 -5.95 7.29 12.18
CA ILE A 9 -6.20 5.86 11.97
C ILE A 9 -7.35 5.40 12.87
N ASP A 10 -8.38 4.87 12.23
CA ASP A 10 -9.50 4.18 12.85
C ASP A 10 -9.96 3.01 11.97
N LYS A 11 -11.01 2.31 12.41
CA LYS A 11 -11.60 1.16 11.70
C LYS A 11 -12.09 1.43 10.28
N ASN A 12 -12.28 2.68 9.89
CA ASN A 12 -12.76 3.10 8.57
C ASN A 12 -11.63 3.62 7.67
N MET A 13 -10.42 3.81 8.21
CA MET A 13 -9.26 4.28 7.46
C MET A 13 -8.30 3.11 7.19
N PRO A 14 -8.34 2.50 5.99
CA PRO A 14 -7.39 1.46 5.65
C PRO A 14 -5.98 2.04 5.50
N VAL A 15 -4.99 1.36 6.08
CA VAL A 15 -3.57 1.66 5.95
C VAL A 15 -2.99 0.75 4.87
N VAL A 16 -2.54 1.35 3.77
CA VAL A 16 -1.80 0.65 2.72
C VAL A 16 -0.31 0.90 2.94
N ALA A 17 0.48 -0.17 3.03
CA ALA A 17 1.92 -0.09 3.27
C ALA A 17 2.73 -0.98 2.33
N ILE A 18 3.99 -0.61 2.10
CA ILE A 18 4.98 -1.42 1.39
C ILE A 18 5.98 -1.91 2.43
N ALA A 19 6.12 -3.22 2.57
CA ALA A 19 7.02 -3.85 3.53
C ALA A 19 7.72 -5.07 2.89
N THR A 20 8.46 -4.81 1.81
CA THR A 20 9.35 -5.80 1.21
C THR A 20 10.56 -6.08 2.09
N ARG A 21 11.16 -7.27 1.96
CA ARG A 21 12.37 -7.67 2.69
C ARG A 21 13.60 -6.89 2.18
N ASP A 22 13.78 -5.69 2.71
CA ASP A 22 14.90 -4.79 2.44
C ASP A 22 15.52 -4.24 3.74
N GLN A 23 16.46 -3.30 3.61
CA GLN A 23 17.18 -2.68 4.73
C GLN A 23 16.29 -1.87 5.70
N TRP A 24 15.05 -1.56 5.33
CA TRP A 24 14.10 -0.79 6.14
C TRP A 24 13.02 -1.66 6.76
N TYR A 25 13.01 -2.95 6.46
CA TYR A 25 11.97 -3.90 6.84
C TYR A 25 11.63 -3.85 8.34
N GLU A 26 12.61 -3.96 9.23
CA GLU A 26 12.37 -3.93 10.68
C GLU A 26 11.71 -2.63 11.16
N LYS A 27 12.11 -1.49 10.58
CA LYS A 27 11.51 -0.19 10.89
C LYS A 27 10.08 -0.11 10.37
N MET A 28 9.81 -0.68 9.20
CA MET A 28 8.46 -0.76 8.65
C MET A 28 7.54 -1.62 9.49
N ILE A 29 7.99 -2.80 9.94
CA ILE A 29 7.24 -3.65 10.87
C ILE A 29 6.87 -2.90 12.15
N SER A 30 7.81 -2.16 12.74
CA SER A 30 7.54 -1.35 13.93
C SER A 30 6.46 -0.27 13.69
N GLN A 31 6.44 0.37 12.51
CA GLN A 31 5.37 1.33 12.18
C GLN A 31 4.02 0.63 11.95
N LEU A 32 4.02 -0.54 11.32
CA LEU A 32 2.81 -1.31 11.05
C LEU A 32 2.13 -1.81 12.32
N GLN A 33 2.90 -2.28 13.30
CA GLN A 33 2.37 -2.67 14.62
C GLN A 33 1.69 -1.48 15.33
N GLN A 34 2.28 -0.28 15.22
CA GLN A 34 1.68 0.94 15.76
C GLN A 34 0.37 1.29 15.04
N ALA A 35 0.32 1.17 13.71
CA ALA A 35 -0.92 1.36 12.96
C ALA A 35 -1.98 0.33 13.37
N ARG A 36 -1.60 -0.94 13.54
CA ARG A 36 -2.50 -2.04 13.93
C ARG A 36 -3.13 -1.81 15.30
N SER A 37 -2.36 -1.32 16.26
CA SER A 37 -2.86 -0.98 17.60
C SER A 37 -3.96 0.08 17.61
N ARG A 38 -4.15 0.82 16.51
CA ARG A 38 -5.22 1.81 16.33
C ARG A 38 -6.49 1.23 15.69
N GLY A 39 -6.45 -0.03 15.26
CA GLY A 39 -7.61 -0.76 14.75
C GLY A 39 -8.01 -0.46 13.30
N GLY A 40 -7.15 0.21 12.53
CA GLY A 40 -7.38 0.41 11.09
C GLY A 40 -7.05 -0.85 10.28
N PRO A 41 -7.84 -1.20 9.25
CA PRO A 41 -7.53 -2.32 8.35
C PRO A 41 -6.18 -2.13 7.66
N ILE A 42 -5.35 -3.16 7.60
CA ILE A 42 -3.99 -3.09 7.07
C ILE A 42 -3.87 -3.93 5.80
N VAL A 43 -3.52 -3.28 4.69
CA VAL A 43 -3.16 -3.91 3.41
C VAL A 43 -1.67 -3.72 3.18
N ILE A 44 -0.93 -4.80 2.98
CA ILE A 44 0.53 -4.75 2.84
C ILE A 44 0.99 -5.32 1.51
N VAL A 45 1.81 -4.58 0.77
CA VAL A 45 2.63 -5.13 -0.31
C VAL A 45 3.90 -5.72 0.29
N ALA A 46 4.11 -7.03 0.18
CA ALA A 46 5.18 -7.74 0.87
C ALA A 46 5.86 -8.79 0.00
N THR A 47 7.09 -9.13 0.38
CA THR A 47 7.87 -10.16 -0.33
C THR A 47 7.26 -11.53 -0.11
N ASP A 48 7.12 -12.32 -1.18
CA ASP A 48 6.61 -13.68 -1.16
C ASP A 48 7.24 -14.53 -0.04
N GLY A 49 6.39 -15.21 0.73
CA GLY A 49 6.81 -16.11 1.82
C GLY A 49 7.10 -15.40 3.15
N ASP A 50 6.76 -14.12 3.29
CA ASP A 50 6.93 -13.40 4.55
C ASP A 50 5.83 -13.69 5.58
N GLU A 51 6.07 -14.72 6.41
CA GLU A 51 5.13 -15.14 7.46
C GLU A 51 4.89 -14.05 8.51
N THR A 52 5.91 -13.24 8.84
CA THR A 52 5.80 -12.16 9.84
C THR A 52 4.77 -11.11 9.44
N ILE A 53 4.68 -10.80 8.14
CA ILE A 53 3.69 -9.85 7.61
C ILE A 53 2.26 -10.40 7.70
N THR A 54 2.10 -11.71 7.55
CA THR A 54 0.79 -12.36 7.59
C THR A 54 0.13 -12.19 8.96
N GLU A 55 0.92 -12.18 10.03
CA GLU A 55 0.39 -11.94 11.37
C GLU A 55 -0.13 -10.52 11.56
N ILE A 56 0.45 -9.52 10.88
CA ILE A 56 0.19 -8.08 11.10
C ILE A 56 -0.91 -7.54 10.18
N SER A 57 -1.10 -8.16 9.01
CA SER A 57 -1.97 -7.67 7.93
C SER A 57 -3.37 -8.28 7.96
N ASP A 58 -4.34 -7.55 7.41
CA ASP A 58 -5.65 -8.09 7.06
C ASP A 58 -5.65 -8.63 5.62
N LYS A 59 -4.85 -8.01 4.75
CA LYS A 59 -4.61 -8.44 3.36
C LYS A 59 -3.16 -8.24 2.97
N VAL A 60 -2.63 -9.18 2.18
CA VAL A 60 -1.29 -9.10 1.61
C VAL A 60 -1.36 -9.11 0.09
N LEU A 61 -0.57 -8.24 -0.52
CA LEU A 61 -0.28 -8.19 -1.95
C LEU A 61 1.16 -8.69 -2.14
N TRP A 62 1.28 -9.95 -2.49
CA TRP A 62 2.54 -10.65 -2.63
C TRP A 62 3.32 -10.16 -3.87
N VAL A 63 4.62 -9.89 -3.69
CA VAL A 63 5.56 -9.57 -4.77
C VAL A 63 6.80 -10.46 -4.67
N PRO A 64 7.37 -10.89 -5.82
CA PRO A 64 8.51 -11.78 -5.80
C PRO A 64 9.71 -11.13 -5.12
N LYS A 65 10.56 -11.96 -4.53
CA LYS A 65 11.84 -11.51 -3.98
C LYS A 65 12.69 -10.86 -5.08
N SER A 66 13.14 -9.65 -4.83
CA SER A 66 13.95 -8.88 -5.78
C SER A 66 15.08 -8.15 -5.07
N TYR A 67 16.02 -7.63 -5.86
CA TYR A 67 16.97 -6.66 -5.36
C TYR A 67 16.24 -5.38 -4.94
N TRP A 68 16.69 -4.74 -3.87
CA TRP A 68 15.99 -3.61 -3.25
C TRP A 68 15.81 -2.42 -4.20
N MET A 69 16.76 -2.18 -5.12
CA MET A 69 16.64 -1.13 -6.13
C MET A 69 15.56 -1.42 -7.19
N LEU A 70 15.16 -2.69 -7.37
CA LEU A 70 14.09 -3.09 -8.28
C LEU A 70 12.72 -3.16 -7.59
N SER A 71 12.70 -3.21 -6.25
CA SER A 71 11.47 -3.29 -5.45
C SER A 71 10.47 -2.16 -5.78
N PRO A 72 10.87 -0.88 -5.98
CA PRO A 72 9.94 0.18 -6.33
C PRO A 72 9.15 -0.09 -7.62
N VAL A 73 9.78 -0.71 -8.63
CA VAL A 73 9.12 -1.04 -9.90
C VAL A 73 8.09 -2.14 -9.69
N LEU A 74 8.46 -3.21 -8.97
CA LEU A 74 7.59 -4.36 -8.74
C LEU A 74 6.40 -4.01 -7.83
N THR A 75 6.64 -3.28 -6.75
CA THR A 75 5.60 -2.87 -5.78
C THR A 75 4.58 -1.92 -6.42
N THR A 76 4.99 -1.10 -7.38
CA THR A 76 4.10 -0.21 -8.13
C THR A 76 3.05 -0.99 -8.92
N ILE A 77 3.41 -2.14 -9.51
CA ILE A 77 2.47 -2.97 -10.28
C ILE A 77 1.31 -3.44 -9.38
N SER A 78 1.61 -3.93 -8.18
CA SER A 78 0.58 -4.37 -7.23
C SER A 78 -0.34 -3.22 -6.81
N LEU A 79 0.19 -2.01 -6.62
CA LEU A 79 -0.61 -0.83 -6.28
C LEU A 79 -1.45 -0.32 -7.46
N GLN A 80 -0.94 -0.41 -8.69
CA GLN A 80 -1.71 -0.12 -9.90
C GLN A 80 -2.91 -1.05 -10.04
N LEU A 81 -2.70 -2.36 -9.83
CA LEU A 81 -3.79 -3.35 -9.86
C LEU A 81 -4.80 -3.11 -8.74
N LEU A 82 -4.35 -2.77 -7.52
CA LEU A 82 -5.23 -2.41 -6.42
C LEU A 82 -6.12 -1.21 -6.80
N ALA A 83 -5.53 -0.13 -7.32
CA ALA A 83 -6.27 1.06 -7.73
C ALA A 83 -7.26 0.75 -8.86
N TYR A 84 -6.83 -0.01 -9.88
CA TYR A 84 -7.65 -0.44 -10.99
C TYR A 84 -8.89 -1.21 -10.50
N HIS A 85 -8.70 -2.24 -9.68
CA HIS A 85 -9.81 -3.06 -9.19
C HIS A 85 -10.76 -2.27 -8.28
N ILE A 86 -10.25 -1.36 -7.45
CA ILE A 86 -11.11 -0.46 -6.67
C ILE A 86 -11.94 0.43 -7.60
N ALA A 87 -11.35 1.01 -8.64
CA ALA A 87 -12.05 1.88 -9.59
C ALA A 87 -13.16 1.12 -10.34
N VAL A 88 -12.85 -0.09 -10.83
CA VAL A 88 -13.82 -0.97 -11.51
C VAL A 88 -14.98 -1.34 -10.57
N LEU A 89 -14.69 -1.76 -9.34
CA LEU A 89 -15.71 -2.12 -8.35
C LEU A 89 -16.60 -0.94 -7.95
N ARG A 90 -16.07 0.28 -8.02
CA ARG A 90 -16.82 1.52 -7.75
C ARG A 90 -17.57 2.07 -8.97
N GLY A 91 -17.45 1.44 -10.13
CA GLY A 91 -18.04 1.93 -11.38
C GLY A 91 -17.47 3.26 -11.85
N CYS A 92 -16.20 3.55 -11.52
CA CYS A 92 -15.51 4.74 -12.02
C CYS A 92 -15.06 4.53 -13.47
N ASP A 93 -14.98 5.63 -14.23
CA ASP A 93 -14.25 5.63 -15.51
C ASP A 93 -12.75 5.51 -15.23
N VAL A 94 -12.20 4.35 -15.57
CA VAL A 94 -10.79 4.01 -15.30
C VAL A 94 -9.86 4.76 -16.25
N ASP A 95 -10.27 4.93 -17.51
CA ASP A 95 -9.43 5.52 -18.55
C ASP A 95 -9.51 7.05 -18.54
N GLN A 96 -10.66 7.59 -18.14
CA GLN A 96 -10.94 9.03 -18.08
C GLN A 96 -11.45 9.43 -16.69
N PRO A 97 -10.59 9.39 -15.65
CA PRO A 97 -10.99 9.83 -14.31
C PRO A 97 -11.44 11.29 -14.33
N ARG A 98 -12.52 11.57 -13.60
CA ARG A 98 -13.12 12.91 -13.52
C ARG A 98 -12.08 13.99 -13.21
N ASN A 99 -12.20 15.14 -13.87
CA ASN A 99 -11.37 16.33 -13.67
C ASN A 99 -9.87 16.14 -13.97
N LEU A 100 -9.48 15.10 -14.70
CA LEU A 100 -8.10 14.87 -15.11
C LEU A 100 -7.98 14.85 -16.64
N ALA A 101 -6.83 15.31 -17.12
CA ALA A 101 -6.41 15.21 -18.51
C ALA A 101 -5.14 14.36 -18.60
N LYS A 102 -4.93 13.68 -19.73
CA LYS A 102 -3.71 12.88 -19.94
C LYS A 102 -2.43 13.72 -19.87
N SER A 103 -2.53 14.97 -20.32
CA SER A 103 -1.48 15.99 -20.23
C SER A 103 -2.15 17.35 -20.08
N VAL A 104 -1.63 18.19 -19.18
CA VAL A 104 -2.06 19.59 -19.05
C VAL A 104 -1.17 20.42 -19.98
N THR A 105 -1.75 20.93 -21.06
CA THR A 105 -1.02 21.63 -22.14
C THR A 105 -1.28 23.14 -22.18
N VAL A 106 -2.12 23.64 -21.27
CA VAL A 106 -2.46 25.06 -21.14
C VAL A 106 -2.26 25.46 -19.68
N GLU A 107 -1.69 26.65 -19.46
CA GLU A 107 -1.53 27.27 -18.13
C GLU A 107 -2.82 27.94 -17.65
#